data_AF-A0A3D3YZG0-F1
#
_entry.id   AF-A0A3D3YZG0-F1
#
_cell.length_a   1.000
_cell.length_b   1.000
_cell.length_c   1.000
_cell.angle_alpha   90.00
_cell.angle_beta   90.00
_cell.angle_gamma   90.00
#
_symmetry.space_group_name_H-M   'P 1'
#
loop_
_entity.id
_entity.type
_entity.pdbx_description
1 polymer ?
#
loop_
_entity_poly.entity_id
_entity_poly.type
_entity_poly.pdbx_seq_one_letter_code
_entity_poly.pdbx_strand_id
1 'polypeptide(L)' 'MTDPRVLFVCTHNAGRSQMAAALLERKSEGRVEVLSAGTTPAHEIHPGVVEAMREVGID' A
#
# COMPACT_ATOMS: atom_id res chain seq x y z
N MET A 1 -17.72 15.36 7.68
CA MET A 1 -17.73 14.40 6.57
C MET A 1 -16.60 13.44 6.81
N THR A 2 -16.81 12.13 6.65
CA THR A 2 -15.72 11.15 6.70
C THR A 2 -14.82 11.36 5.48
N ASP A 3 -13.51 11.37 5.67
CA ASP A 3 -12.56 11.44 4.56
C ASP A 3 -12.81 10.28 3.58
N PRO A 4 -12.61 10.48 2.26
CA PRO A 4 -12.67 9.41 1.28
C PRO A 4 -11.76 8.25 1.68
N ARG A 5 -12.23 7.01 1.46
CA ARG A 5 -11.48 5.80 1.82
C ARG A 5 -11.23 4.96 0.58
N VAL A 6 -10.00 4.45 0.44
CA VAL A 6 -9.58 3.60 -0.69
C VAL A 6 -8.95 2.32 -0.17
N LEU A 7 -9.41 1.18 -0.67
CA LEU A 7 -8.86 -0.15 -0.39
C LEU A 7 -8.21 -0.73 -1.65
N PHE A 8 -6.91 -1.02 -1.59
CA PHE A 8 -6.21 -1.78 -2.62
C PHE A 8 -6.15 -3.28 -2.26
N VAL A 9 -6.60 -4.14 -3.16
CA VAL A 9 -6.65 -5.60 -2.91
C VAL A 9 -5.78 -6.34 -3.92
N CYS A 10 -4.93 -7.24 -3.44
CA CYS A 10 -4.27 -8.24 -4.28
C CYS A 10 -4.34 -9.63 -3.62
N THR A 11 -3.64 -10.64 -4.13
CA THR A 11 -3.67 -11.98 -3.54
C THR A 11 -2.97 -12.01 -2.18
N HIS A 12 -1.70 -11.60 -2.11
CA HIS A 12 -0.84 -11.84 -0.93
C HIS A 12 -0.74 -10.66 0.04
N ASN A 13 -1.31 -9.51 -0.28
CA ASN A 13 -1.05 -8.24 0.42
C ASN A 13 0.44 -7.94 0.71
N ALA A 14 1.33 -8.37 -0.17
CA ALA A 14 2.78 -8.31 0.03
C ALA A 14 3.52 -7.63 -1.13
N GLY A 15 2.78 -7.06 -2.09
CA GLY A 15 3.39 -6.36 -3.22
C GLY A 15 2.50 -5.27 -3.79
N ARG A 16 1.79 -5.55 -4.89
CA ARG A 16 1.00 -4.54 -5.63
C ARG A 16 0.06 -3.70 -4.74
N SER A 17 -0.70 -4.33 -3.85
CA SER A 17 -1.60 -3.58 -2.94
C SER A 17 -0.85 -2.71 -1.93
N GLN A 18 0.31 -3.17 -1.44
CA GLN A 18 1.17 -2.41 -0.52
C GLN A 18 1.79 -1.20 -1.23
N MET A 19 2.35 -1.41 -2.43
CA MET A 19 2.93 -0.33 -3.24
C MET A 19 1.88 0.74 -3.57
N ALA A 20 0.69 0.32 -4.01
CA ALA A 20 -0.38 1.25 -4.36
C ALA A 20 -0.87 2.05 -3.14
N ALA A 21 -0.99 1.39 -1.99
CA ALA A 21 -1.38 2.05 -0.74
C ALA A 21 -0.38 3.12 -0.34
N ALA A 22 0.91 2.79 -0.25
CA ALA A 22 1.94 3.73 0.17
C ALA A 22 2.11 4.91 -0.82
N LEU A 23 1.97 4.66 -2.12
CA LEU A 23 1.97 5.74 -3.13
C LEU A 23 0.77 6.67 -2.98
N LEU A 24 -0.44 6.14 -2.75
CA LEU A 24 -1.63 6.96 -2.58
C LEU A 24 -1.58 7.74 -1.27
N GLU A 25 -1.10 7.13 -0.19
CA GLU A 25 -0.94 7.79 1.12
C GLU A 25 -0.02 9.01 0.99
N ARG A 26 1.15 8.85 0.35
CA ARG A 26 2.05 9.98 0.08
C ARG A 26 1.40 11.06 -0.79
N LYS A 27 0.66 10.65 -1.83
CA LYS A 27 0.06 11.59 -2.79
C LYS A 27 -1.18 12.30 -2.23
N SER A 28 -1.89 11.69 -1.29
CA SER A 28 -3.13 12.24 -0.75
C SER A 28 -2.90 13.39 0.23
N GLU A 29 -1.70 13.48 0.81
CA GLU A 29 -1.34 14.45 1.87
C GLU A 29 -2.33 14.38 3.04
N GLY A 30 -2.73 13.16 3.43
CA GLY A 30 -3.67 12.92 4.54
C GLY A 30 -5.14 13.16 4.22
N ARG A 31 -5.51 13.47 2.97
CA ARG A 31 -6.91 13.71 2.55
C ARG A 31 -7.70 12.44 2.22
N VAL A 32 -7.06 11.27 2.27
CA VAL A 32 -7.67 9.97 1.95
C VAL A 32 -7.19 8.96 2.98
N GLU A 33 -8.13 8.21 3.57
CA GLU A 33 -7.81 7.01 4.36
C GLU A 33 -7.45 5.87 3.39
N VAL A 34 -6.22 5.36 3.49
CA VAL A 34 -5.70 4.35 2.55
C VAL A 34 -5.53 3.02 3.27
N LEU A 35 -6.03 1.95 2.66
CA LEU A 35 -6.03 0.59 3.19
C LEU A 35 -5.50 -0.38 2.13
N SER A 36 -4.92 -1.51 2.58
CA SER A 36 -4.52 -2.62 1.71
C SER A 36 -4.99 -3.97 2.26
N ALA A 37 -5.32 -4.92 1.37
CA ALA A 37 -5.75 -6.26 1.76
C ALA A 37 -5.30 -7.37 0.80
N GLY A 38 -5.41 -8.61 1.29
CA GLY A 38 -5.04 -9.85 0.60
C GLY A 38 -6.12 -10.90 0.71
N THR A 39 -6.44 -11.61 -0.36
CA THR A 39 -7.33 -12.79 -0.28
C THR A 39 -6.64 -14.00 0.37
N THR A 40 -5.32 -14.08 0.25
CA THR A 40 -4.45 -15.11 0.85
C THR A 40 -3.17 -14.43 1.31
N PRO A 41 -3.19 -13.68 2.42
CA PRO A 41 -2.06 -12.86 2.86
C PRO A 41 -0.78 -13.68 3.06
N ALA A 42 0.35 -13.15 2.59
CA ALA A 42 1.66 -13.66 2.95
C ALA A 42 2.06 -13.19 4.36
N HIS A 43 3.10 -13.80 4.92
CA HIS A 43 3.60 -13.46 6.25
C HIS A 43 4.38 -12.15 6.30
N GLU A 44 4.96 -11.73 5.18
CA GLU A 44 5.81 -10.55 5.07
C GLU A 44 5.60 -9.85 3.72
N ILE A 45 5.96 -8.57 3.67
CA ILE A 45 6.03 -7.81 2.42
C ILE A 45 7.22 -8.36 1.60
N HIS A 46 7.01 -8.53 0.30
CA HIS A 46 8.05 -9.03 -0.59
C HIS A 46 9.28 -8.11 -0.56
N PRO A 47 10.51 -8.61 -0.35
CA PRO A 47 11.70 -7.77 -0.21
C PRO A 47 11.94 -6.80 -1.38
N GLY A 48 11.72 -7.24 -2.62
CA GLY A 48 11.83 -6.37 -3.79
C GLY A 48 10.80 -5.24 -3.84
N VAL A 49 9.68 -5.34 -3.10
CA VAL A 49 8.74 -4.24 -2.94
C VAL A 49 9.31 -3.21 -1.97
N VAL A 50 9.86 -3.65 -0.85
CA VAL A 50 10.55 -2.77 0.11
C VAL A 50 11.71 -2.02 -0.57
N GLU A 51 12.52 -2.73 -1.36
CA GLU A 51 13.60 -2.13 -2.14
C GLU A 51 13.08 -1.07 -3.12
N ALA A 52 12.09 -1.42 -3.95
CA ALA A 52 11.50 -0.50 -4.92
C ALA A 52 10.84 0.73 -4.27
N MET A 53 10.18 0.58 -3.12
CA MET A 53 9.60 1.72 -2.40
C MET A 53 10.68 2.65 -1.84
N ARG A 54 11.79 2.10 -1.35
CA ARG A 54 12.94 2.88 -0.87
C ARG A 54 13.63 3.67 -1.97
N GLU A 55 13.71 3.13 -3.19
CA GLU A 55 14.23 3.87 -4.36
C GLU A 55 13.48 5.19 -4.60
N VAL A 56 12.19 5.22 -4.27
CA VAL A 56 11.36 6.43 -4.39
C VAL A 56 11.17 7.18 -3.08
N GLY A 57 11.89 6.83 -2.01
CA GLY A 57 11.83 7.51 -0.71
C GLY A 57 10.54 7.23 0.09
N ILE A 58 10.01 6.02 -0.02
CA ILE A 58 8.90 5.50 0.80
C ILE A 58 9.44 4.29 1.60
N ASP A 59 9.13 4.23 2.89
CA ASP A 59 9.43 3.08 3.77
C ASP A 59 8.17 2.25 4.02
#